data_AF-A0A653S4E9-F1
#
_entry.id   AF-A0A653S4E9-F1
#
_cell.length_a   1.000
_cell.length_b   1.000
_cell.length_c   1.000
_cell.angle_alpha   90.00
_cell.angle_beta   90.00
_cell.angle_gamma   90.00
#
_symmetry.space_group_name_H-M   'P 1'
#
loop_
_entity.id
_entity.type
_entity.pdbx_description
1 polymer ?
#
loop_
_entity_poly.entity_id
_entity_poly.type
_entity_poly.pdbx_seq_one_letter_code
_entity_poly.pdbx_strand_id
1 'polypeptide(L)'
;MKSLIYLAAVLVVLSGCSQTPIAKISYYPAKSSLSARLVRTLGCDKNNLPIVATTPTVTTTFSADTSKLLSLDLKELDGTIANSDIKLEFYADRRLKSVNATTTGQGEPIIKSAVSLLAAAALEQSYDASVVEKCQEFKKHFGEQTLTLIYIAEQPFDNFDDVRFAADTQSARYANQFKKLVGDACFRVKAATASAPVTAGSGGRVAMLGARQPAMVPAAVSIGPVGACEVSTIWSGYVPVGQKGADYMIPIPSAAVFGKQVFAAAFDEAGALTSVQYGKESGAGAAINAAQSTFDALHTTDTEKTAQLKAEADVIAAQQRLVKCKTTPMSC
;
A
#
# COMPACT_ATOMS: atom_id res chain seq x y z
N MET A 1 -63.18 17.14 26.39
CA MET A 1 -62.00 16.93 27.27
C MET A 1 -61.57 15.47 27.44
N LYS A 2 -62.43 14.44 27.28
CA LYS A 2 -62.00 13.02 27.40
C LYS A 2 -61.16 12.48 26.21
N SER A 3 -61.24 13.07 25.02
CA SER A 3 -60.45 12.61 23.85
C SER A 3 -58.98 13.07 23.83
N LEU A 4 -58.57 14.07 24.62
CA LEU A 4 -57.17 14.51 24.67
C LEU A 4 -56.27 13.56 25.50
N ILE A 5 -56.85 12.79 26.43
CA ILE A 5 -56.10 11.89 27.31
C ILE A 5 -55.67 10.61 26.56
N TYR A 6 -56.43 10.16 25.56
CA TYR A 6 -56.05 9.00 24.74
C TYR A 6 -54.92 9.29 23.75
N LEU A 7 -54.76 10.54 23.29
CA LEU A 7 -53.66 10.90 22.38
C LEU A 7 -52.29 10.96 23.09
N ALA A 8 -52.27 11.26 24.39
CA ALA A 8 -51.05 11.29 25.20
C ALA A 8 -50.56 9.88 25.61
N ALA A 9 -51.47 8.91 25.78
CA ALA A 9 -51.11 7.55 26.15
C ALA A 9 -50.54 6.72 24.98
N VAL A 10 -50.91 7.04 23.73
CA VAL A 10 -50.42 6.34 22.53
C VAL A 10 -49.00 6.80 22.13
N LEU A 11 -48.56 8.00 22.56
CA LEU A 11 -47.22 8.51 22.25
C LEU A 11 -46.09 7.90 23.11
N VAL A 12 -46.41 7.15 24.17
CA VAL A 12 -45.41 6.60 25.12
C VAL A 12 -44.90 5.20 24.72
N VAL A 13 -45.51 4.54 23.73
CA VAL A 13 -45.20 3.12 23.39
C VAL A 13 -44.23 2.96 22.20
N LEU A 14 -43.77 4.04 21.57
CA LEU A 14 -42.87 3.97 20.40
C LEU A 14 -41.40 4.27 20.68
N SER A 15 -41.02 4.52 21.94
CA SER A 15 -39.61 4.54 22.34
C SER A 15 -39.11 3.10 22.51
N GLY A 16 -39.04 2.35 21.41
CA GLY A 16 -38.30 1.10 21.38
C GLY A 16 -36.83 1.42 21.68
N CYS A 17 -36.34 1.00 22.84
CA CYS A 17 -34.93 1.13 23.19
C CYS A 17 -34.14 0.27 22.19
N SER A 18 -33.47 0.90 21.23
CA SER A 18 -32.55 0.22 20.34
C SER A 18 -31.34 -0.23 21.16
N GLN A 19 -31.39 -1.46 21.68
CA GLN A 19 -30.22 -2.07 22.28
C GLN A 19 -29.25 -2.46 21.16
N THR A 20 -27.96 -2.13 21.34
CA THR A 20 -26.92 -2.63 20.45
C THR A 20 -26.98 -4.15 20.45
N PRO A 21 -26.93 -4.81 19.28
CA PRO A 21 -26.95 -6.26 19.24
C PRO A 21 -25.74 -6.82 19.96
N ILE A 22 -25.94 -7.89 20.74
CA ILE A 22 -24.85 -8.68 21.32
C ILE A 22 -24.19 -9.43 20.17
N ALA A 23 -23.23 -8.77 19.52
CA ALA A 23 -22.52 -9.28 18.36
C ALA A 23 -21.02 -9.16 18.56
N LYS A 24 -20.30 -10.19 18.10
CA LYS A 24 -18.84 -10.15 17.93
C LYS A 24 -18.54 -9.96 16.47
N ILE A 25 -17.83 -8.90 16.13
CA ILE A 25 -17.40 -8.64 14.76
C ILE A 25 -15.96 -9.10 14.63
N SER A 26 -15.72 -9.96 13.64
CA SER A 26 -14.40 -10.52 13.38
C SER A 26 -13.83 -10.03 12.06
N TYR A 27 -12.53 -9.81 12.01
CA TYR A 27 -11.81 -9.31 10.83
C TYR A 27 -10.40 -9.88 10.76
N TYR A 28 -9.80 -9.78 9.58
CA TYR A 28 -8.44 -10.25 9.35
C TYR A 28 -7.44 -9.08 9.37
N PRO A 29 -6.23 -9.27 9.90
CA PRO A 29 -5.14 -8.31 9.72
C PRO A 29 -4.61 -8.39 8.28
N ALA A 30 -3.76 -7.43 7.90
CA ALA A 30 -3.16 -7.40 6.57
C ALA A 30 -2.01 -8.42 6.41
N LYS A 31 -1.97 -9.04 5.23
CA LYS A 31 -0.87 -9.84 4.69
C LYS A 31 -0.39 -9.16 3.41
N SER A 32 0.90 -8.85 3.36
CA SER A 32 1.55 -8.25 2.19
C SER A 32 2.12 -9.33 1.26
N SER A 33 2.09 -9.06 -0.03
CA SER A 33 2.90 -9.72 -1.06
C SER A 33 3.71 -8.66 -1.81
N LEU A 34 4.93 -8.99 -2.21
CA LEU A 34 5.83 -8.05 -2.86
C LEU A 34 6.16 -8.53 -4.27
N SER A 35 5.94 -7.64 -5.23
CA SER A 35 6.37 -7.82 -6.60
C SER A 35 7.27 -6.67 -7.00
N ALA A 36 8.39 -7.00 -7.62
CA ALA A 36 9.22 -6.03 -8.30
C ALA A 36 9.13 -6.27 -9.80
N ARG A 37 8.90 -5.19 -10.54
CA ARG A 37 8.94 -5.15 -11.99
C ARG A 37 10.16 -4.35 -12.41
N LEU A 38 10.90 -4.86 -13.38
CA LEU A 38 12.07 -4.20 -13.93
C LEU A 38 11.85 -4.00 -15.43
N VAL A 39 11.83 -2.75 -15.88
CA VAL A 39 11.80 -2.43 -17.30
C VAL A 39 13.20 -2.04 -17.73
N ARG A 40 13.72 -2.75 -18.73
CA ARG A 40 15.02 -2.45 -19.34
C ARG A 40 14.86 -2.13 -20.81
N THR A 41 15.31 -0.95 -21.22
CA THR A 41 15.35 -0.56 -22.62
C THR A 41 16.79 -0.63 -23.12
N LEU A 42 17.04 -1.52 -24.06
CA LEU A 42 18.33 -1.76 -24.70
C LEU A 42 18.39 -1.02 -26.04
N GLY A 43 19.51 -0.37 -26.30
CA GLY A 43 19.94 0.14 -27.60
C GLY A 43 21.45 0.04 -27.76
N CYS A 44 21.95 0.36 -28.94
CA CYS A 44 23.38 0.42 -29.23
C CYS A 44 23.72 1.78 -29.84
N ASP A 45 24.75 2.45 -29.31
CA ASP A 45 25.21 3.73 -29.85
C ASP A 45 25.95 3.56 -31.19
N LYS A 46 26.41 4.66 -31.79
CA LYS A 46 27.15 4.64 -33.07
C LYS A 46 28.47 3.84 -33.00
N ASN A 47 29.07 3.75 -31.82
CA ASN A 47 30.30 3.00 -31.56
C ASN A 47 30.07 1.52 -31.26
N ASN A 48 28.82 1.04 -31.33
CA ASN A 48 28.40 -0.31 -30.96
C ASN A 48 28.59 -0.61 -29.47
N LEU A 49 28.53 0.41 -28.62
CA LEU A 49 28.46 0.26 -27.18
C LEU A 49 26.99 0.17 -26.75
N PRO A 50 26.64 -0.75 -25.84
CA PRO A 50 25.27 -0.88 -25.38
C PRO A 50 24.87 0.31 -24.51
N ILE A 51 23.63 0.74 -24.64
CA ILE A 51 22.96 1.67 -23.74
C ILE A 51 21.78 0.90 -23.14
N VAL A 52 21.80 0.72 -21.82
CA VAL A 52 20.73 0.05 -21.08
C VAL A 52 20.13 1.03 -20.09
N ALA A 53 18.91 1.50 -20.36
CA ALA A 53 18.12 2.23 -19.38
C ALA A 53 17.32 1.23 -18.53
N THR A 54 17.40 1.34 -17.21
CA THR A 54 16.71 0.43 -16.29
C THR A 54 15.82 1.23 -15.34
N THR A 55 14.53 0.89 -15.27
CA THR A 55 13.61 1.41 -14.25
C THR A 55 13.01 0.26 -13.45
N PRO A 56 13.31 0.18 -12.15
CA PRO A 56 12.61 -0.70 -11.23
C PRO A 56 11.32 -0.04 -10.72
N THR A 57 10.26 -0.83 -10.59
CA THR A 57 9.02 -0.51 -9.89
C THR A 57 8.78 -1.59 -8.86
N VAL A 58 8.62 -1.21 -7.59
CA VAL A 58 8.33 -2.15 -6.50
C VAL A 58 6.92 -1.89 -5.99
N THR A 59 6.08 -2.92 -6.06
CA THR A 59 4.67 -2.85 -5.70
C THR A 59 4.39 -3.81 -4.56
N THR A 60 3.79 -3.30 -3.50
CA THR A 60 3.27 -4.12 -2.41
C THR A 60 1.77 -4.27 -2.59
N THR A 61 1.29 -5.51 -2.65
CA THR A 61 -0.15 -5.81 -2.64
C THR A 61 -0.54 -6.32 -1.27
N PHE A 62 -1.75 -6.00 -0.85
CA PHE A 62 -2.24 -6.38 0.47
C PHE A 62 -3.51 -7.21 0.36
N SER A 63 -3.60 -8.22 1.22
CA SER A 63 -4.68 -9.18 1.29
C SER A 63 -4.99 -9.53 2.75
N ALA A 64 -6.11 -10.17 3.03
CA ALA A 64 -6.42 -10.69 4.36
C ALA A 64 -5.48 -11.83 4.79
N ASP A 65 -4.92 -11.72 5.99
CA ASP A 65 -4.19 -12.79 6.67
C ASP A 65 -5.19 -13.78 7.30
N THR A 66 -5.65 -14.75 6.53
CA THR A 66 -6.65 -15.74 6.99
C THR A 66 -6.16 -16.67 8.10
N SER A 67 -4.86 -16.64 8.43
CA SER A 67 -4.29 -17.43 9.53
C SER A 67 -4.54 -16.84 10.91
N LYS A 68 -4.95 -15.56 10.98
CA LYS A 68 -5.17 -14.84 12.24
C LYS A 68 -6.50 -14.09 12.19
N LEU A 69 -7.36 -14.33 13.17
CA LEU A 69 -8.64 -13.65 13.29
C LEU A 69 -8.61 -12.71 14.50
N LEU A 70 -8.95 -11.44 14.29
CA LEU A 70 -9.17 -10.46 15.35
C LEU A 70 -10.67 -10.26 15.55
N SER A 71 -11.09 -9.93 16.77
CA SER A 71 -12.50 -9.72 17.09
C SER A 71 -12.71 -8.52 17.98
N LEU A 72 -13.78 -7.77 17.72
CA LEU A 72 -14.30 -6.70 18.56
C LEU A 72 -15.65 -7.15 19.14
N ASP A 73 -15.78 -7.17 20.46
CA ASP A 73 -17.04 -7.45 21.13
C ASP A 73 -17.83 -6.15 21.28
N LEU A 74 -18.95 -6.02 20.54
CA LEU A 74 -19.75 -4.81 20.57
C LEU A 74 -20.44 -4.61 21.93
N LYS A 75 -20.62 -5.67 22.70
CA LYS A 75 -21.18 -5.57 24.05
C LYS A 75 -20.28 -4.78 24.99
N GLU A 76 -18.97 -4.79 24.75
CA GLU A 76 -18.01 -4.01 25.55
C GLU A 76 -18.09 -2.50 25.23
N LEU A 77 -18.74 -2.14 24.11
CA LEU A 77 -18.96 -0.75 23.69
C LEU A 77 -20.27 -0.18 24.21
N ASP A 78 -21.15 -1.02 24.77
CA ASP A 78 -22.40 -0.57 25.37
C ASP A 78 -22.14 0.09 26.73
N GLY A 79 -22.54 1.36 26.83
CA GLY A 79 -22.78 2.00 28.12
C GLY A 79 -24.14 1.60 28.66
N THR A 80 -24.33 1.62 29.97
CA THR A 80 -25.61 1.31 30.61
C THR A 80 -26.76 2.24 30.22
N ILE A 81 -26.48 3.39 29.58
CA ILE A 81 -27.45 4.47 29.32
C ILE A 81 -27.28 5.09 27.90
N ALA A 82 -26.21 4.77 27.17
CA ALA A 82 -25.88 5.46 25.92
C ALA A 82 -26.12 4.58 24.69
N ASN A 83 -26.71 5.17 23.64
CA ASN A 83 -26.82 4.55 22.32
C ASN A 83 -25.53 4.83 21.53
N SER A 84 -24.86 3.78 21.08
CA SER A 84 -23.65 3.88 20.25
C SER A 84 -24.00 3.64 18.78
N ASP A 85 -23.62 4.55 17.87
CA ASP A 85 -23.63 4.27 16.42
C ASP A 85 -22.24 3.80 16.02
N ILE A 86 -22.13 2.56 15.58
CA ILE A 86 -20.86 1.91 15.25
C ILE A 86 -20.87 1.60 13.76
N LYS A 87 -20.07 2.35 13.01
CA LYS A 87 -19.78 2.07 11.61
C LYS A 87 -18.42 1.38 11.52
N LEU A 88 -18.42 0.18 10.93
CA LEU A 88 -17.20 -0.53 10.59
C LEU A 88 -17.13 -0.62 9.07
N GLU A 89 -16.02 -0.19 8.50
CA GLU A 89 -15.78 -0.34 7.07
C GLU A 89 -14.69 -1.37 6.86
N PHE A 90 -14.89 -2.19 5.84
CA PHE A 90 -13.97 -3.26 5.47
C PHE A 90 -13.50 -3.06 4.04
N TYR A 91 -12.27 -3.49 3.79
CA TYR A 91 -11.84 -3.79 2.43
C TYR A 91 -12.63 -4.98 1.86
N ALA A 92 -12.60 -5.15 0.54
CA ALA A 92 -13.31 -6.24 -0.14
C ALA A 92 -12.90 -7.64 0.35
N ASP A 93 -11.69 -7.77 0.93
CA ASP A 93 -11.14 -9.01 1.49
C ASP A 93 -11.40 -9.19 3.00
N ARG A 94 -12.25 -8.36 3.61
CA ARG A 94 -12.64 -8.39 5.04
C ARG A 94 -11.56 -7.94 6.03
N ARG A 95 -10.54 -7.22 5.57
CA ARG A 95 -9.68 -6.46 6.48
C ARG A 95 -10.38 -5.21 6.97
N LEU A 96 -10.08 -4.80 8.19
CA LEU A 96 -10.65 -3.60 8.78
C LEU A 96 -10.03 -2.36 8.12
N LYS A 97 -10.88 -1.51 7.53
CA LYS A 97 -10.48 -0.24 6.93
C LYS A 97 -10.64 0.90 7.92
N SER A 98 -11.79 0.96 8.57
CA SER A 98 -12.08 1.98 9.57
C SER A 98 -13.03 1.47 10.64
N VAL A 99 -12.91 2.04 11.84
CA VAL A 99 -13.94 2.02 12.86
C VAL A 99 -14.32 3.46 13.12
N ASN A 100 -15.60 3.77 12.98
CA ASN A 100 -16.15 5.05 13.40
C ASN A 100 -17.31 4.77 14.36
N ALA A 101 -17.04 4.95 15.65
CA ALA A 101 -18.07 4.98 16.67
C ALA A 101 -18.43 6.45 16.92
N THR A 102 -19.54 6.89 16.34
CA THR A 102 -20.06 8.25 16.47
C THR A 102 -21.42 8.27 17.16
N THR A 103 -21.81 9.47 17.53
CA THR A 103 -23.22 9.86 17.74
C THR A 103 -23.38 11.09 16.82
N THR A 104 -24.53 11.43 16.23
CA THR A 104 -24.63 12.24 14.96
C THR A 104 -24.66 13.79 15.13
N GLY A 105 -24.56 14.69 14.10
CA GLY A 105 -24.70 14.63 12.60
C GLY A 105 -23.83 15.62 11.74
N GLN A 106 -24.20 15.84 10.45
CA GLN A 106 -23.35 15.80 9.20
C GLN A 106 -22.79 17.10 8.52
N GLY A 107 -21.66 16.99 7.79
CA GLY A 107 -21.15 17.88 6.71
C GLY A 107 -19.65 17.67 6.29
N GLU A 108 -19.31 17.72 4.97
CA GLU A 108 -18.02 17.41 4.24
C GLU A 108 -16.94 18.57 4.23
N PRO A 109 -15.75 18.60 3.51
CA PRO A 109 -15.01 17.65 2.58
C PRO A 109 -13.41 17.58 2.58
N ILE A 110 -12.84 16.58 1.82
CA ILE A 110 -11.65 16.43 0.86
C ILE A 110 -10.13 16.65 1.22
N ILE A 111 -9.19 15.79 0.70
CA ILE A 111 -7.97 16.05 -0.18
C ILE A 111 -6.97 14.84 -0.35
N LYS A 112 -6.23 14.81 -1.49
CA LYS A 112 -5.33 13.81 -2.17
C LYS A 112 -3.82 13.74 -1.79
N SER A 113 -3.08 12.74 -2.32
CA SER A 113 -1.59 12.60 -2.31
C SER A 113 -0.93 12.29 -3.69
N ALA A 114 0.41 12.44 -3.81
CA ALA A 114 1.21 12.52 -5.06
C ALA A 114 2.33 11.46 -5.21
N VAL A 115 2.82 11.24 -6.45
CA VAL A 115 3.86 10.25 -6.85
C VAL A 115 5.18 10.93 -7.23
N SER A 116 6.32 10.35 -6.82
CA SER A 116 7.68 10.82 -7.14
C SER A 116 8.34 10.05 -8.29
N LEU A 117 8.92 10.76 -9.27
CA LEU A 117 9.76 10.24 -10.36
C LEU A 117 11.22 10.13 -9.92
N LEU A 118 11.87 8.99 -10.15
CA LEU A 118 13.32 8.80 -9.95
C LEU A 118 14.08 8.79 -11.30
N ALA A 119 15.31 9.31 -11.26
CA ALA A 119 16.19 9.54 -12.41
C ALA A 119 16.91 8.27 -12.88
N ALA A 120 17.14 8.17 -14.19
CA ALA A 120 17.90 7.08 -14.82
C ALA A 120 19.40 7.22 -14.54
N ALA A 121 19.98 6.27 -13.77
CA ALA A 121 21.42 6.15 -13.63
C ALA A 121 22.04 5.50 -14.88
N ALA A 122 23.01 6.14 -15.51
CA ALA A 122 23.87 5.52 -16.52
C ALA A 122 25.12 4.99 -15.84
N LEU A 123 25.34 3.67 -15.88
CA LEU A 123 26.58 3.06 -15.40
C LEU A 123 27.62 3.12 -16.53
N GLU A 124 28.71 3.86 -16.35
CA GLU A 124 29.88 3.79 -17.22
C GLU A 124 30.64 2.50 -16.90
N GLN A 125 30.46 1.46 -17.72
CA GLN A 125 31.23 0.20 -17.63
C GLN A 125 32.22 0.10 -18.79
N SER A 126 33.44 -0.37 -18.50
CA SER A 126 34.37 -0.80 -19.54
C SER A 126 33.83 -2.06 -20.21
N TYR A 127 33.54 -1.99 -21.51
CA TYR A 127 32.97 -3.09 -22.26
C TYR A 127 34.04 -4.00 -22.86
N ASP A 128 33.87 -5.31 -22.73
CA ASP A 128 34.72 -6.28 -23.44
C ASP A 128 34.32 -6.41 -24.92
N ALA A 129 35.18 -7.03 -25.73
CA ALA A 129 34.94 -7.20 -27.17
C ALA A 129 33.67 -8.03 -27.47
N SER A 130 33.27 -8.94 -26.57
CA SER A 130 32.09 -9.78 -26.75
C SER A 130 30.78 -8.99 -26.60
N VAL A 131 30.79 -7.93 -25.77
CA VAL A 131 29.68 -6.99 -25.64
C VAL A 131 29.50 -6.19 -26.94
N VAL A 132 30.60 -5.73 -27.54
CA VAL A 132 30.57 -4.99 -28.83
C VAL A 132 29.98 -5.86 -29.94
N GLU A 133 30.41 -7.13 -30.05
CA GLU A 133 29.89 -8.09 -31.02
C GLU A 133 28.37 -8.31 -30.84
N LYS A 134 27.91 -8.44 -29.60
CA LYS A 134 26.48 -8.58 -29.30
C LYS A 134 25.68 -7.33 -29.65
N CYS A 135 26.25 -6.13 -29.52
CA CYS A 135 25.60 -4.90 -29.97
C CYS A 135 25.48 -4.83 -31.50
N GLN A 136 26.47 -5.35 -32.24
CA GLN A 136 26.37 -5.46 -33.69
C GLN A 136 25.29 -6.45 -34.12
N GLU A 137 25.19 -7.61 -33.44
CA GLU A 137 24.10 -8.57 -33.65
C GLU A 137 22.74 -7.91 -33.38
N PHE A 138 22.61 -7.16 -32.29
CA PHE A 138 21.41 -6.39 -31.98
C PHE A 138 21.02 -5.44 -33.11
N LYS A 139 21.95 -4.63 -33.61
CA LYS A 139 21.71 -3.71 -34.74
C LYS A 139 21.33 -4.44 -36.03
N LYS A 140 21.86 -5.64 -36.30
CA LYS A 140 21.45 -6.44 -37.46
C LYS A 140 19.98 -6.85 -37.38
N HIS A 141 19.46 -7.11 -36.17
CA HIS A 141 18.08 -7.52 -35.97
C HIS A 141 17.09 -6.35 -35.84
N PHE A 142 17.48 -5.27 -35.15
CA PHE A 142 16.57 -4.18 -34.78
C PHE A 142 16.90 -2.84 -35.45
N GLY A 143 17.98 -2.74 -36.22
CA GLY A 143 18.43 -1.48 -36.80
C GLY A 143 18.76 -0.45 -35.72
N GLU A 144 18.16 0.74 -35.82
CA GLU A 144 18.24 1.81 -34.82
C GLU A 144 17.12 1.75 -33.77
N GLN A 145 16.25 0.74 -33.81
CA GLN A 145 15.17 0.62 -32.84
C GLN A 145 15.69 0.17 -31.48
N THR A 146 14.97 0.54 -30.43
CA THR A 146 15.24 0.08 -29.07
C THR A 146 14.40 -1.15 -28.76
N LEU A 147 14.91 -2.02 -27.89
CA LEU A 147 14.21 -3.20 -27.41
C LEU A 147 13.86 -2.99 -25.93
N THR A 148 12.59 -3.10 -25.59
CA THR A 148 12.14 -3.05 -24.20
C THR A 148 11.91 -4.47 -23.69
N LEU A 149 12.54 -4.79 -22.56
CA LEU A 149 12.44 -6.06 -21.87
C LEU A 149 11.81 -5.83 -20.50
N ILE A 150 10.82 -6.64 -20.16
CA ILE A 150 10.13 -6.61 -18.88
C ILE A 150 10.54 -7.84 -18.10
N TYR A 151 10.93 -7.62 -16.85
CA TYR A 151 11.21 -8.67 -15.89
C TYR A 151 10.36 -8.49 -14.65
N ILE A 152 10.04 -9.61 -14.01
CA ILE A 152 9.24 -9.69 -12.80
C ILE A 152 9.98 -10.56 -11.79
N ALA A 153 9.98 -10.13 -10.54
CA ALA A 153 10.40 -10.91 -9.39
C ALA A 153 9.26 -10.86 -8.35
N GLU A 154 8.82 -12.02 -7.88
CA GLU A 154 7.88 -12.11 -6.77
C GLU A 154 8.62 -12.70 -5.57
N GLN A 155 8.58 -11.99 -4.44
CA GLN A 155 9.24 -12.43 -3.22
C GLN A 155 8.17 -12.72 -2.15
N PRO A 156 8.02 -13.98 -1.72
CA PRO A 156 7.29 -14.25 -0.49
C PRO A 156 8.12 -13.75 0.71
N PHE A 157 7.49 -13.06 1.66
CA PHE A 157 8.16 -12.55 2.87
C PHE A 157 8.58 -13.63 3.88
N ASP A 158 8.46 -14.90 3.51
CA ASP A 158 8.89 -16.04 4.32
C ASP A 158 10.34 -16.45 3.99
N ASN A 159 10.89 -15.95 2.88
CA ASN A 159 12.28 -16.10 2.50
C ASN A 159 12.91 -14.72 2.21
N PHE A 160 14.10 -14.46 2.76
CA PHE A 160 14.87 -13.23 2.53
C PHE A 160 16.06 -13.45 1.57
N ASP A 161 16.11 -14.61 0.90
CA ASP A 161 17.05 -14.87 -0.18
C ASP A 161 16.82 -13.93 -1.36
N ASP A 162 17.89 -13.65 -2.10
CA ASP A 162 17.83 -12.89 -3.34
C ASP A 162 17.03 -13.64 -4.40
N VAL A 163 15.98 -13.00 -4.91
CA VAL A 163 15.25 -13.52 -6.08
C VAL A 163 15.76 -12.86 -7.34
N ARG A 164 16.16 -13.70 -8.29
CA ARG A 164 16.51 -13.24 -9.64
C ARG A 164 15.25 -12.87 -10.39
N PHE A 165 15.32 -11.73 -11.08
CA PHE A 165 14.27 -11.32 -11.99
C PHE A 165 14.13 -12.31 -13.15
N ALA A 166 12.91 -12.76 -13.41
CA ALA A 166 12.57 -13.57 -14.57
C ALA A 166 11.99 -12.67 -15.67
N ALA A 167 12.42 -12.84 -16.91
CA ALA A 167 11.82 -12.14 -18.04
C ALA A 167 10.36 -12.61 -18.23
N ASP A 168 9.47 -11.69 -18.56
CA ASP A 168 8.09 -12.06 -18.91
C ASP A 168 8.04 -12.89 -20.20
N THR A 169 6.90 -13.52 -20.47
CA THR A 169 6.76 -14.44 -21.61
C THR A 169 7.12 -13.80 -22.95
N GLN A 170 6.83 -12.51 -23.13
CA GLN A 170 7.12 -11.77 -24.37
C GLN A 170 8.61 -11.40 -24.49
N SER A 171 9.27 -11.12 -23.36
CA SER A 171 10.67 -10.71 -23.29
C SER A 171 11.64 -11.88 -23.21
N ALA A 172 11.19 -13.06 -22.77
CA ALA A 172 12.05 -14.21 -22.45
C ALA A 172 13.00 -14.62 -23.58
N ARG A 173 12.50 -14.66 -24.83
CA ARG A 173 13.33 -14.99 -26.00
C ARG A 173 14.51 -14.03 -26.14
N TYR A 174 14.23 -12.73 -26.08
CA TYR A 174 15.24 -11.70 -26.29
C TYR A 174 16.13 -11.48 -25.06
N ALA A 175 15.58 -11.63 -23.86
CA ALA A 175 16.34 -11.58 -22.62
C ALA A 175 17.45 -12.66 -22.60
N ASN A 176 17.17 -13.85 -23.09
CA ASN A 176 18.18 -14.91 -23.23
C ASN A 176 19.21 -14.59 -24.32
N GLN A 177 18.77 -14.10 -25.48
CA GLN A 177 19.66 -13.75 -26.60
C GLN A 177 20.65 -12.63 -26.22
N PHE A 178 20.16 -11.61 -25.50
CA PHE A 178 20.94 -10.42 -25.12
C PHE A 178 21.36 -10.41 -23.66
N LYS A 179 21.36 -11.58 -23.00
CA LYS A 179 21.70 -11.70 -21.58
C LYS A 179 23.05 -11.08 -21.22
N LYS A 180 24.05 -11.23 -22.10
CA LYS A 180 25.38 -10.63 -21.90
C LYS A 180 25.39 -9.10 -21.96
N LEU A 181 24.50 -8.48 -22.75
CA LEU A 181 24.38 -7.03 -22.83
C LEU A 181 23.63 -6.45 -21.63
N VAL A 182 22.59 -7.16 -21.21
CA VAL A 182 21.63 -6.67 -20.22
C VAL A 182 22.07 -6.99 -18.78
N GLY A 183 22.84 -8.07 -18.60
CA GLY A 183 23.24 -8.57 -17.29
C GLY A 183 22.07 -9.17 -16.51
N ASP A 184 22.34 -9.60 -15.28
CA ASP A 184 21.31 -10.09 -14.36
C ASP A 184 20.76 -8.92 -13.50
N ALA A 185 19.63 -9.18 -12.86
CA ALA A 185 19.05 -8.32 -11.84
C ALA A 185 18.52 -9.18 -10.71
N CYS A 186 18.64 -8.67 -9.48
CA CYS A 186 18.16 -9.37 -8.30
C CYS A 186 17.36 -8.41 -7.42
N PHE A 187 16.29 -8.96 -6.86
CA PHE A 187 15.45 -8.32 -5.89
C PHE A 187 15.75 -8.90 -4.52
N ARG A 188 16.05 -8.02 -3.57
CA ARG A 188 16.36 -8.40 -2.20
C ARG A 188 15.38 -7.75 -1.25
N VAL A 189 14.95 -8.53 -0.28
CA VAL A 189 14.23 -8.07 0.90
C VAL A 189 15.06 -8.51 2.10
N LYS A 190 15.40 -7.60 3.03
CA LYS A 190 16.11 -8.01 4.27
C LYS A 190 15.12 -8.23 5.41
N ALA A 191 15.62 -8.71 6.54
CA ALA A 191 14.80 -8.87 7.74
C ALA A 191 14.14 -7.55 8.15
N ALA A 192 12.91 -7.67 8.63
CA ALA A 192 12.10 -6.56 9.12
C ALA A 192 12.67 -6.00 10.42
N THR A 193 12.67 -4.68 10.58
CA THR A 193 12.77 -4.06 11.90
C THR A 193 11.36 -3.82 12.40
N ALA A 194 10.90 -4.63 13.35
CA ALA A 194 9.62 -4.39 14.00
C ALA A 194 9.69 -3.07 14.78
N SER A 195 8.81 -2.12 14.45
CA SER A 195 8.56 -0.95 15.28
C SER A 195 7.31 -1.20 16.11
N ALA A 196 7.43 -1.16 17.43
CA ALA A 196 6.27 -1.18 18.31
C ALA A 196 5.56 0.19 18.18
N PRO A 197 4.28 0.26 17.79
CA PRO A 197 3.64 1.52 17.41
C PRO A 197 3.40 2.41 18.64
N VAL A 198 2.73 1.90 19.67
CA VAL A 198 2.41 2.60 20.91
C VAL A 198 1.99 1.55 21.94
N THR A 199 2.53 1.59 23.16
CA THR A 199 1.95 0.84 24.29
C THR A 199 0.95 1.72 25.02
N ALA A 200 -0.34 1.38 24.93
CA ALA A 200 -1.35 2.04 25.77
C ALA A 200 -1.25 1.50 27.22
N GLY A 201 -1.24 2.40 28.20
CA GLY A 201 -1.28 2.02 29.62
C GLY A 201 -2.62 1.39 29.99
N SER A 202 -2.60 0.19 30.57
CA SER A 202 -3.81 -0.53 31.01
C SER A 202 -4.35 0.06 32.32
N GLY A 203 -5.35 0.94 32.23
CA GLY A 203 -6.08 1.44 33.38
C GLY A 203 -7.59 1.39 33.15
N GLY A 204 -8.24 0.28 33.56
CA GLY A 204 -9.70 0.15 33.57
C GLY A 204 -10.28 -0.92 32.62
N ARG A 205 -11.59 -1.19 32.76
CA ARG A 205 -12.36 -2.06 31.84
C ARG A 205 -12.70 -1.24 30.59
N VAL A 206 -11.79 -1.26 29.62
CA VAL A 206 -11.92 -0.53 28.35
C VAL A 206 -11.99 -1.56 27.23
N ALA A 207 -12.96 -1.43 26.33
CA ALA A 207 -13.02 -2.27 25.14
C ALA A 207 -11.75 -2.06 24.32
N MET A 208 -11.21 -3.13 23.73
CA MET A 208 -9.92 -3.05 23.04
C MET A 208 -10.08 -3.43 21.56
N LEU A 209 -9.71 -2.53 20.66
CA LEU A 209 -9.64 -2.81 19.24
C LEU A 209 -8.27 -3.40 18.89
N GLY A 210 -8.24 -4.66 18.46
CA GLY A 210 -7.02 -5.29 17.98
C GLY A 210 -6.57 -4.70 16.64
N ALA A 211 -5.30 -4.38 16.50
CA ALA A 211 -4.74 -3.89 15.25
C ALA A 211 -3.32 -4.42 15.05
N ARG A 212 -2.76 -4.25 13.85
CA ARG A 212 -1.38 -4.68 13.55
C ARG A 212 -0.63 -3.58 12.83
N GLN A 213 0.44 -3.10 13.45
CA GLN A 213 1.33 -2.15 12.79
C GLN A 213 2.25 -2.94 11.85
N PRO A 214 2.21 -2.73 10.53
CA PRO A 214 3.10 -3.41 9.60
C PRO A 214 4.56 -3.09 9.94
N ALA A 215 5.43 -4.06 9.75
CA ALA A 215 6.86 -3.81 9.86
C ALA A 215 7.38 -3.14 8.59
N MET A 216 8.30 -2.20 8.73
CA MET A 216 9.00 -1.61 7.57
C MET A 216 10.19 -2.49 7.22
N VAL A 217 10.18 -3.00 6.00
CA VAL A 217 11.18 -3.96 5.54
C VAL A 217 12.03 -3.31 4.46
N PRO A 218 13.36 -3.23 4.62
CA PRO A 218 14.22 -2.69 3.59
C PRO A 218 14.25 -3.63 2.39
N ALA A 219 14.01 -3.08 1.21
CA ALA A 219 14.07 -3.78 -0.06
C ALA A 219 15.04 -3.05 -1.01
N ALA A 220 15.67 -3.81 -1.91
CA ALA A 220 16.59 -3.26 -2.88
C ALA A 220 16.50 -4.02 -4.21
N VAL A 221 16.65 -3.29 -5.32
CA VAL A 221 16.86 -3.86 -6.64
C VAL A 221 18.28 -3.55 -7.05
N SER A 222 19.03 -4.60 -7.38
CA SER A 222 20.41 -4.50 -7.82
C SER A 222 20.60 -5.13 -9.19
N ILE A 223 21.57 -4.62 -9.94
CA ILE A 223 21.94 -5.09 -11.27
C ILE A 223 23.42 -5.45 -11.29
N GLY A 224 23.78 -6.40 -12.14
CA GLY A 224 25.16 -6.87 -12.24
C GLY A 224 25.41 -7.68 -13.52
N PRO A 225 26.67 -8.08 -13.74
CA PRO A 225 27.02 -8.99 -14.82
C PRO A 225 26.31 -10.34 -14.62
N VAL A 226 26.28 -11.15 -15.68
CA VAL A 226 25.64 -12.47 -15.66
C VAL A 226 26.21 -13.32 -14.52
N GLY A 227 25.34 -13.82 -13.65
CA GLY A 227 25.69 -14.61 -12.48
C GLY A 227 25.85 -13.82 -11.18
N ALA A 228 25.91 -12.48 -11.23
CA ALA A 228 26.13 -11.63 -10.06
C ALA A 228 24.90 -10.77 -9.72
N CYS A 229 24.56 -10.71 -8.42
CA CYS A 229 23.39 -9.99 -7.92
C CYS A 229 23.68 -8.61 -7.29
N GLU A 230 24.94 -8.29 -6.96
CA GLU A 230 25.27 -7.19 -6.03
C GLU A 230 26.34 -6.23 -6.53
N VAL A 231 26.33 -5.86 -7.81
CA VAL A 231 27.33 -4.91 -8.32
C VAL A 231 26.86 -3.46 -8.17
N SER A 232 25.60 -3.17 -8.48
CA SER A 232 25.06 -1.82 -8.37
C SER A 232 23.60 -1.83 -7.94
N THR A 233 23.30 -1.17 -6.82
CA THR A 233 21.93 -0.95 -6.37
C THR A 233 21.32 0.22 -7.12
N ILE A 234 20.25 -0.04 -7.87
CA ILE A 234 19.54 0.97 -8.68
C ILE A 234 18.27 1.48 -8.01
N TRP A 235 17.79 0.76 -7.00
CA TRP A 235 16.70 1.20 -6.14
C TRP A 235 16.85 0.58 -4.75
N SER A 236 16.55 1.37 -3.74
CA SER A 236 16.44 0.91 -2.36
C SER A 236 15.32 1.69 -1.67
N GLY A 237 14.51 1.02 -0.87
CA GLY A 237 13.42 1.63 -0.13
C GLY A 237 12.97 0.78 1.04
N TYR A 238 11.95 1.25 1.73
CA TYR A 238 11.26 0.49 2.76
C TYR A 238 9.85 0.16 2.28
N VAL A 239 9.43 -1.09 2.47
CA VAL A 239 8.10 -1.56 2.11
C VAL A 239 7.36 -2.04 3.36
N PRO A 240 6.07 -1.70 3.54
CA PRO A 240 5.31 -2.13 4.70
C PRO A 240 4.84 -3.58 4.55
N VAL A 241 5.11 -4.39 5.57
CA VAL A 241 4.84 -5.83 5.57
C VAL A 241 3.92 -6.19 6.74
N GLY A 242 2.63 -6.37 6.43
CA GLY A 242 1.58 -6.60 7.40
C GLY A 242 1.89 -7.79 8.32
N GLN A 243 2.16 -8.97 7.76
CA GLN A 243 2.37 -10.20 8.53
C GLN A 243 3.64 -10.24 9.40
N LYS A 244 4.62 -9.34 9.16
CA LYS A 244 5.82 -9.20 10.00
C LYS A 244 5.68 -8.10 11.05
N GLY A 245 4.52 -7.45 11.09
CA GLY A 245 4.18 -6.39 12.02
C GLY A 245 4.00 -6.83 13.47
N ALA A 246 3.81 -5.85 14.34
CA ALA A 246 3.47 -6.07 15.74
C ALA A 246 1.97 -5.88 15.96
N ASP A 247 1.33 -6.88 16.57
CA ASP A 247 -0.06 -6.76 17.04
C ASP A 247 -0.09 -5.78 18.24
N TYR A 248 -1.10 -4.92 18.30
CA TYR A 248 -1.32 -3.97 19.38
C TYR A 248 -2.81 -3.75 19.62
N MET A 249 -3.16 -3.16 20.76
CA MET A 249 -4.55 -2.89 21.14
C MET A 249 -4.78 -1.38 21.27
N ILE A 250 -5.86 -0.90 20.68
CA ILE A 250 -6.32 0.48 20.78
C ILE A 250 -7.47 0.53 21.79
N PRO A 251 -7.34 1.26 22.91
CA PRO A 251 -8.42 1.38 23.88
C PRO A 251 -9.58 2.17 23.29
N ILE A 252 -10.79 1.61 23.27
CA ILE A 252 -12.03 2.31 22.94
C ILE A 252 -12.66 2.75 24.25
N PRO A 253 -12.66 4.05 24.58
CA PRO A 253 -13.20 4.51 25.85
C PRO A 253 -14.69 4.13 25.97
N SER A 254 -15.10 3.74 27.18
CA SER A 254 -16.51 3.41 27.48
C SER A 254 -17.40 4.61 27.24
N ALA A 255 -18.66 4.40 26.86
CA ALA A 255 -19.60 5.50 26.68
C ALA A 255 -19.74 6.33 27.95
N ALA A 256 -19.70 7.65 27.81
CA ALA A 256 -19.91 8.57 28.92
C ALA A 256 -21.38 8.53 29.36
N VAL A 257 -21.64 8.69 30.67
CA VAL A 257 -23.00 8.78 31.21
C VAL A 257 -23.71 10.04 30.72
N PHE A 258 -22.94 11.10 30.43
CA PHE A 258 -23.42 12.38 29.93
C PHE A 258 -22.48 12.92 28.84
N GLY A 259 -23.05 13.61 27.86
CA GLY A 259 -22.30 14.18 26.74
C GLY A 259 -22.08 13.18 25.61
N LYS A 260 -21.35 13.62 24.58
CA LYS A 260 -21.08 12.84 23.39
C LYS A 260 -19.62 12.41 23.35
N GLN A 261 -19.40 11.15 22.99
CA GLN A 261 -18.07 10.58 22.83
C GLN A 261 -17.90 10.06 21.41
N VAL A 262 -16.76 10.34 20.81
CA VAL A 262 -16.41 9.88 19.46
C VAL A 262 -15.11 9.10 19.56
N PHE A 263 -15.12 7.89 19.01
CA PHE A 263 -13.91 7.13 18.74
C PHE A 263 -13.86 6.83 17.25
N ALA A 264 -12.76 7.21 16.61
CA ALA A 264 -12.52 6.84 15.23
C ALA A 264 -11.09 6.35 15.04
N ALA A 265 -10.93 5.28 14.27
CA ALA A 265 -9.63 4.74 13.88
C ALA A 265 -9.64 4.39 12.39
N ALA A 266 -8.60 4.81 11.68
CA ALA A 266 -8.39 4.53 10.26
C ALA A 266 -7.14 3.69 10.06
N PHE A 267 -7.21 2.74 9.14
CA PHE A 267 -6.09 1.91 8.76
C PHE A 267 -5.79 2.07 7.27
N ASP A 268 -4.51 2.02 6.90
CA ASP A 268 -4.11 1.90 5.50
C ASP A 268 -4.24 0.45 5.01
N GLU A 269 -3.94 0.22 3.73
CA GLU A 269 -3.94 -1.13 3.17
C GLU A 269 -2.85 -2.02 3.78
N ALA A 270 -1.81 -1.49 4.43
CA ALA A 270 -0.85 -2.32 5.16
C ALA A 270 -1.31 -2.69 6.58
N GLY A 271 -2.45 -2.15 7.02
CA GLY A 271 -2.98 -2.30 8.38
C GLY A 271 -2.42 -1.29 9.38
N ALA A 272 -1.57 -0.34 8.96
CA ALA A 272 -1.03 0.69 9.83
C ALA A 272 -2.13 1.66 10.24
N LEU A 273 -2.10 2.09 11.51
CA LEU A 273 -2.95 3.18 11.98
C LEU A 273 -2.57 4.48 11.27
N THR A 274 -3.46 5.02 10.46
CA THR A 274 -3.25 6.32 9.80
C THR A 274 -3.86 7.47 10.61
N SER A 275 -4.94 7.21 11.35
CA SER A 275 -5.52 8.18 12.27
C SER A 275 -6.20 7.48 13.45
N VAL A 276 -6.14 8.14 14.61
CA VAL A 276 -6.95 7.79 15.77
C VAL A 276 -7.47 9.07 16.40
N GLN A 277 -8.77 9.11 16.68
CA GLN A 277 -9.43 10.27 17.26
C GLN A 277 -10.21 9.84 18.50
N TYR A 278 -10.00 10.60 19.57
CA TYR A 278 -10.80 10.55 20.79
C TYR A 278 -11.45 11.92 20.97
N GLY A 279 -12.76 11.99 20.80
CA GLY A 279 -13.55 13.20 21.03
C GLY A 279 -14.41 13.04 22.28
N LYS A 280 -14.43 14.07 23.13
CA LYS A 280 -15.45 14.23 24.18
C LYS A 280 -16.05 15.62 24.00
N GLU A 281 -17.35 15.68 23.71
CA GLU A 281 -18.09 16.94 23.67
C GLU A 281 -18.91 17.08 24.96
N SER A 282 -18.43 17.95 25.84
CA SER A 282 -19.20 18.45 26.98
C SER A 282 -19.84 19.79 26.61
N GLY A 283 -20.86 19.79 25.73
CA GLY A 283 -21.58 21.00 25.32
C GLY A 283 -21.71 21.19 23.81
N ALA A 284 -22.71 21.97 23.39
CA ALA A 284 -23.20 22.05 22.02
C ALA A 284 -22.16 22.58 20.99
N GLY A 285 -21.58 21.64 20.23
CA GLY A 285 -21.24 21.77 18.81
C GLY A 285 -19.87 22.36 18.44
N ALA A 286 -18.90 21.51 18.05
CA ALA A 286 -17.87 21.87 17.04
C ALA A 286 -16.92 20.74 16.54
N ALA A 287 -16.88 19.51 17.07
CA ALA A 287 -15.66 18.67 16.92
C ALA A 287 -15.70 17.53 15.87
N ILE A 288 -16.79 17.34 15.11
CA ILE A 288 -17.01 16.10 14.32
C ILE A 288 -16.41 16.15 12.90
N ASN A 289 -16.20 17.34 12.32
CA ASN A 289 -15.81 17.48 10.91
C ASN A 289 -14.37 17.00 10.59
N ALA A 290 -13.51 16.85 11.60
CA ALA A 290 -12.15 16.35 11.42
C ALA A 290 -12.09 14.83 11.16
N ALA A 291 -13.07 14.07 11.65
CA ALA A 291 -13.07 12.62 11.52
C ALA A 291 -13.30 12.20 10.06
N GLN A 292 -14.40 12.65 9.45
CA GLN A 292 -14.87 12.16 8.15
C GLN A 292 -14.00 12.62 6.96
N SER A 293 -13.46 13.84 7.02
CA SER A 293 -12.53 14.37 6.01
C SER A 293 -11.23 13.54 5.92
N THR A 294 -10.78 12.96 7.03
CA THR A 294 -9.62 12.05 7.05
C THR A 294 -9.94 10.70 6.40
N PHE A 295 -11.19 10.22 6.43
CA PHE A 295 -11.58 8.92 5.89
C PHE A 295 -11.86 8.93 4.39
N ASP A 296 -12.51 9.97 3.86
CA ASP A 296 -12.80 10.05 2.42
C ASP A 296 -11.54 10.25 1.57
N ALA A 297 -10.48 10.83 2.15
CA ALA A 297 -9.15 10.89 1.54
C ALA A 297 -8.51 9.50 1.34
N LEU A 298 -8.97 8.47 2.06
CA LEU A 298 -8.49 7.09 1.98
C LEU A 298 -9.32 6.22 1.00
N HIS A 299 -10.24 6.81 0.23
CA HIS A 299 -11.12 6.12 -0.74
C HIS A 299 -10.71 6.34 -2.20
N THR A 300 -9.45 6.06 -2.55
CA THR A 300 -8.90 6.28 -3.89
C THR A 300 -8.66 4.98 -4.67
N THR A 301 -9.68 4.14 -4.88
CA THR A 301 -9.42 2.73 -5.23
C THR A 301 -9.40 2.32 -6.71
N ASP A 302 -9.72 3.18 -7.69
CA ASP A 302 -9.53 2.84 -9.12
C ASP A 302 -8.86 3.94 -9.95
N THR A 303 -9.12 5.21 -9.61
CA THR A 303 -8.48 6.35 -10.27
C THR A 303 -6.99 6.39 -10.00
N GLU A 304 -6.53 6.02 -8.79
CA GLU A 304 -5.10 5.97 -8.48
C GLU A 304 -4.38 4.82 -9.19
N LYS A 305 -5.00 3.63 -9.26
CA LYS A 305 -4.43 2.52 -10.05
C LYS A 305 -4.29 2.89 -11.52
N THR A 306 -5.31 3.54 -12.09
CA THR A 306 -5.25 4.00 -13.48
C THR A 306 -4.20 5.10 -13.67
N ALA A 307 -4.09 6.03 -12.71
CA ALA A 307 -3.06 7.07 -12.72
C ALA A 307 -1.65 6.48 -12.57
N GLN A 308 -1.48 5.43 -11.77
CA GLN A 308 -0.22 4.72 -11.59
C GLN A 308 0.17 3.97 -12.86
N LEU A 309 -0.76 3.24 -13.49
CA LEU A 309 -0.52 2.59 -14.78
C LEU A 309 -0.16 3.60 -15.88
N LYS A 310 -0.83 4.76 -15.90
CA LYS A 310 -0.50 5.84 -16.83
C LYS A 310 0.90 6.43 -16.54
N ALA A 311 1.20 6.70 -15.27
CA ALA A 311 2.52 7.19 -14.87
C ALA A 311 3.63 6.19 -15.24
N GLU A 312 3.38 4.89 -15.11
CA GLU A 312 4.31 3.85 -15.58
C GLU A 312 4.50 3.89 -17.09
N ALA A 313 3.42 3.99 -17.86
CA ALA A 313 3.49 4.10 -19.32
C ALA A 313 4.27 5.35 -19.76
N ASP A 314 4.06 6.48 -19.08
CA ASP A 314 4.76 7.74 -19.34
C ASP A 314 6.26 7.62 -19.02
N VAL A 315 6.62 6.93 -17.94
CA VAL A 315 8.03 6.64 -17.59
C VAL A 315 8.68 5.78 -18.68
N ILE A 316 8.01 4.71 -19.13
CA ILE A 316 8.53 3.85 -20.20
C ILE A 316 8.73 4.65 -21.49
N ALA A 317 7.77 5.49 -21.86
CA ALA A 317 7.87 6.35 -23.04
C ALA A 317 9.05 7.35 -22.90
N ALA A 318 9.25 7.93 -21.72
CA ALA A 318 10.38 8.81 -21.44
C ALA A 318 11.73 8.08 -21.53
N GLN A 319 11.81 6.84 -21.02
CA GLN A 319 13.01 6.01 -21.15
C GLN A 319 13.33 5.67 -22.60
N GLN A 320 12.33 5.25 -23.38
CA GLN A 320 12.51 4.95 -24.80
C GLN A 320 13.03 6.17 -25.57
N ARG A 321 12.47 7.36 -25.29
CA ARG A 321 12.97 8.61 -25.85
C ARG A 321 14.40 8.88 -25.45
N LEU A 322 14.74 8.76 -24.16
CA LEU A 322 16.10 8.98 -23.66
C LEU A 322 17.11 8.04 -24.33
N VAL A 323 16.80 6.75 -24.44
CA VAL A 323 17.68 5.78 -25.11
C VAL A 323 17.82 6.14 -26.58
N LYS A 324 16.71 6.43 -27.28
CA LYS A 324 16.74 6.84 -28.69
C LYS A 324 17.59 8.10 -28.91
N CYS A 325 17.49 9.08 -28.02
CA CYS A 325 18.29 10.29 -28.06
C CYS A 325 19.79 10.01 -27.88
N LYS A 326 20.15 9.08 -26.98
CA LYS A 326 21.54 8.68 -26.78
C LYS A 326 22.10 7.87 -27.94
N THR A 327 21.29 7.01 -28.58
CA THR A 327 21.73 6.22 -29.74
C THR A 327 21.83 7.06 -31.01
N THR A 328 20.86 7.95 -31.24
CA THR A 328 20.74 8.78 -32.44
C THR A 328 20.46 10.25 -32.06
N PRO A 329 21.48 11.03 -31.67
CA PRO A 329 21.31 12.40 -31.14
C PRO A 329 20.57 13.38 -32.04
N MET A 330 20.58 13.18 -33.36
CA MET A 330 19.88 14.05 -34.33
C MET A 330 18.37 13.77 -34.43
N SER A 331 17.89 12.68 -33.83
CA SER A 331 16.47 12.29 -33.84
C SER A 331 15.77 12.53 -32.49
N CYS A 332 16.48 13.18 -31.58
CA CYS A 332 15.97 13.82 -30.39
C CYS A 332 15.46 15.22 -30.80
#